data_AF-A0A7J9I0B3-F1
#
_entry.id   AF-A0A7J9I0B3-F1
#
_cell.length_a   1.000
_cell.length_b   1.000
_cell.length_c   1.000
_cell.angle_alpha   90.00
_cell.angle_beta   90.00
_cell.angle_gamma   90.00
#
_symmetry.space_group_name_H-M   'P 1'
#
loop_
_entity.id
_entity.type
_entity.pdbx_description
1 polymer ?
#
loop_
_entity_poly.entity_id
_entity_poly.type
_entity_poly.pdbx_seq_one_letter_code
_entity_poly.pdbx_strand_id
1 'polypeptide(L)'
;MAGLVEFLKPLNEVILKVNAMTEGRRSDFFNHLKSAGDSLSALAWIAYTGKDCGMSMPIAHVEESWQMAEFYNNKVLVEYRNKDQIHVEWAKALKELYLPGLRDYVKSHYPLGPVWSASGKKASSAPPKAPPPGAPAPPPPPPASLFSSEPSQPSSSNPKQGMSAVFQEISSGNVSVGLKKVTADMKTKNRTDRTGVVSASGKETHSSSPSFSKAGPPKLELQMGRKWAVENQIGRKNLVIDDCDAKQSVYIYGCKDSVLQIQGKVNNITIDKCTKMGVVFKDVVAACEVVNCNGVEVQCQGSAPTISVDNTSGCQLYLSKDSLGTSITTAKSSEINVLVPTGPDGDWVS
;
A
#
# COMPACT_ATOMS: atom_id res chain seq x y z
N MET A 1 -30.09 -20.88 1.25
CA MET A 1 -28.84 -20.27 0.72
C MET A 1 -28.57 -20.58 -0.76
N ALA A 2 -29.12 -21.66 -1.33
CA ALA A 2 -29.05 -21.89 -2.79
C ALA A 2 -29.73 -20.72 -3.53
N GLY A 3 -28.94 -19.86 -4.18
CA GLY A 3 -29.41 -18.65 -4.87
C GLY A 3 -28.70 -17.35 -4.45
N LEU A 4 -28.01 -17.31 -3.31
CA LEU A 4 -27.27 -16.10 -2.90
C LEU A 4 -26.12 -15.80 -3.86
N VAL A 5 -25.40 -16.82 -4.31
CA VAL A 5 -24.30 -16.67 -5.28
C VAL A 5 -24.82 -16.11 -6.61
N GLU A 6 -26.00 -16.57 -7.06
CA GLU A 6 -26.64 -16.06 -8.28
C GLU A 6 -27.13 -14.61 -8.09
N PHE A 7 -27.67 -14.29 -6.91
CA PHE A 7 -28.08 -12.93 -6.54
C PHE A 7 -26.91 -11.94 -6.53
N LEU A 8 -25.74 -12.34 -6.00
CA LEU A 8 -24.55 -11.50 -5.90
C LEU A 8 -23.75 -11.42 -7.20
N LYS A 9 -24.02 -12.29 -8.18
CA LYS A 9 -23.28 -12.38 -9.44
C LYS A 9 -23.14 -11.02 -10.16
N PRO A 10 -24.19 -10.18 -10.32
CA PRO A 10 -24.05 -8.91 -11.01
C PRO A 10 -23.09 -7.94 -10.29
N LEU A 11 -23.12 -7.92 -8.96
CA LEU A 11 -22.20 -7.09 -8.16
C LEU A 11 -20.76 -7.56 -8.34
N ASN A 12 -20.54 -8.88 -8.24
CA ASN A 12 -19.21 -9.48 -8.42
C ASN A 12 -18.65 -9.20 -9.83
N GLU A 13 -19.48 -9.29 -10.87
CA GLU A 13 -19.07 -8.97 -12.24
C GLU A 13 -18.63 -7.52 -12.40
N VAL A 14 -19.33 -6.57 -11.76
CA VAL A 14 -18.94 -5.15 -11.77
C VAL A 14 -17.63 -4.94 -11.03
N ILE A 15 -17.47 -5.53 -9.83
CA ILE A 15 -16.22 -5.44 -9.06
C ILE A 15 -15.05 -6.00 -9.87
N LEU A 16 -15.21 -7.17 -10.49
CA LEU A 16 -14.17 -7.79 -11.33
C LEU A 16 -13.80 -6.91 -12.53
N LYS A 17 -14.80 -6.33 -13.22
CA LYS A 17 -14.55 -5.41 -14.34
C LYS A 17 -13.75 -4.18 -13.91
N VAL A 18 -14.11 -3.58 -12.78
CA VAL A 18 -13.40 -2.40 -12.27
C VAL A 18 -11.98 -2.77 -11.84
N ASN A 19 -11.79 -3.90 -11.16
CA ASN A 19 -10.46 -4.37 -10.78
C ASN A 19 -9.57 -4.59 -12.02
N ALA A 20 -10.10 -5.22 -13.07
CA ALA A 20 -9.38 -5.40 -14.33
C ALA A 20 -9.00 -4.06 -14.99
N MET A 21 -9.83 -3.02 -14.89
CA MET A 21 -9.48 -1.67 -15.37
C MET A 21 -8.33 -1.03 -14.58
N THR A 22 -8.05 -1.51 -13.37
CA THR A 22 -6.90 -1.07 -12.56
C THR A 22 -5.63 -1.89 -12.80
N GLU A 23 -5.72 -3.02 -13.51
CA GLU A 23 -4.65 -3.96 -13.81
C GLU A 23 -4.11 -3.72 -15.23
N GLY A 24 -3.29 -2.68 -15.40
CA GLY A 24 -2.75 -2.32 -16.72
C GLY A 24 -1.72 -1.20 -16.68
N ARG A 25 -1.52 -0.54 -17.84
CA ARG A 25 -0.66 0.64 -17.92
C ARG A 25 -1.18 1.69 -16.93
N ARG A 26 -0.31 2.15 -16.03
CA ARG A 26 -0.67 3.15 -15.02
C ARG A 26 -1.13 4.43 -15.71
N SER A 27 -2.38 4.79 -15.48
CA SER A 27 -2.94 6.10 -15.83
C SER A 27 -2.32 7.18 -14.94
N ASP A 28 -2.31 8.42 -15.43
CA ASP A 28 -1.97 9.61 -14.63
C ASP A 28 -2.88 9.74 -13.40
N PHE A 29 -4.11 9.20 -13.46
CA PHE A 29 -5.06 9.17 -12.35
C PHE A 29 -5.15 7.80 -11.66
N PHE A 30 -4.08 7.00 -11.69
CA PHE A 30 -4.06 5.66 -11.08
C PHE A 30 -4.55 5.64 -9.63
N ASN A 31 -4.16 6.61 -8.80
CA ASN A 31 -4.60 6.67 -7.41
C ASN A 31 -6.12 6.88 -7.29
N HIS A 32 -6.75 7.62 -8.20
CA HIS A 32 -8.21 7.80 -8.23
C HIS A 32 -8.90 6.48 -8.59
N LEU A 33 -8.43 5.85 -9.67
CA LEU A 33 -8.98 4.58 -10.14
C LEU A 33 -8.86 3.48 -9.09
N LYS A 34 -7.72 3.40 -8.40
CA LYS A 34 -7.53 2.45 -7.29
C LYS A 34 -8.42 2.74 -6.09
N SER A 35 -8.54 4.01 -5.68
CA SER A 35 -9.44 4.37 -4.59
C SER A 35 -10.89 3.99 -4.90
N ALA A 36 -11.35 4.28 -6.12
CA ALA A 36 -12.69 3.93 -6.55
C ALA A 36 -12.89 2.41 -6.64
N GLY A 37 -11.97 1.69 -7.28
CA GLY A 37 -12.06 0.24 -7.46
C GLY A 37 -12.04 -0.53 -6.14
N ASP A 38 -11.06 -0.24 -5.29
CA ASP A 38 -10.91 -0.94 -4.01
C ASP A 38 -12.10 -0.62 -3.08
N SER A 39 -12.72 0.56 -3.19
CA SER A 39 -13.89 0.94 -2.38
C SER A 39 -15.16 0.15 -2.69
N LEU A 40 -15.25 -0.47 -3.88
CA LEU A 40 -16.42 -1.29 -4.26
C LEU A 40 -16.54 -2.56 -3.40
N SER A 41 -15.43 -3.03 -2.82
CA SER A 41 -15.43 -4.17 -1.88
C SER A 41 -16.36 -3.94 -0.68
N ALA A 42 -16.55 -2.68 -0.27
CA ALA A 42 -17.46 -2.34 0.82
C ALA A 42 -18.90 -2.73 0.50
N LEU A 43 -19.32 -2.71 -0.78
CA LEU A 43 -20.68 -3.07 -1.20
C LEU A 43 -21.01 -4.55 -0.98
N ALA A 44 -19.99 -5.40 -0.80
CA ALA A 44 -20.19 -6.82 -0.52
C ALA A 44 -20.77 -7.11 0.87
N TRP A 45 -20.98 -6.10 1.73
CA TRP A 45 -21.63 -6.25 3.04
C TRP A 45 -23.00 -6.93 2.96
N ILE A 46 -23.70 -6.78 1.83
CA ILE A 46 -25.00 -7.43 1.59
C ILE A 46 -24.89 -8.96 1.58
N ALA A 47 -23.71 -9.52 1.32
CA ALA A 47 -23.50 -10.95 1.31
C ALA A 47 -23.54 -11.57 2.72
N TYR A 48 -23.52 -10.75 3.78
CA TYR A 48 -23.61 -11.23 5.16
C TYR A 48 -24.88 -12.06 5.39
N THR A 49 -24.70 -13.29 5.86
CA THR A 49 -25.79 -14.24 6.16
C THR A 49 -25.82 -14.72 7.61
N GLY A 50 -25.00 -14.12 8.47
CA GLY A 50 -24.90 -14.46 9.89
C GLY A 50 -23.45 -14.56 10.35
N LYS A 51 -23.25 -14.78 11.65
CA LYS A 51 -21.91 -14.77 12.26
C LYS A 51 -20.99 -15.89 11.75
N ASP A 52 -21.58 -17.00 11.29
CA ASP A 52 -20.84 -18.17 10.85
C ASP A 52 -20.52 -18.17 9.35
N CYS A 53 -20.89 -17.11 8.61
CA CYS A 53 -20.69 -17.04 7.16
C CYS A 53 -19.28 -16.58 6.74
N GLY A 54 -18.36 -16.41 7.69
CA GLY A 54 -16.97 -16.03 7.44
C GLY A 54 -16.77 -14.56 7.02
N MET A 55 -17.80 -13.71 7.11
CA MET A 55 -17.71 -12.26 6.91
C MET A 55 -17.83 -11.51 8.23
N SER A 56 -17.18 -10.35 8.31
CA SER A 56 -17.37 -9.43 9.42
C SER A 56 -18.80 -8.87 9.41
N MET A 57 -19.24 -8.34 10.55
CA MET A 57 -20.54 -7.68 10.66
C MET A 57 -20.65 -6.59 9.59
N PRO A 58 -21.82 -6.36 8.97
CA PRO A 58 -21.98 -5.43 7.84
C PRO A 58 -21.33 -4.05 8.01
N ILE A 59 -21.46 -3.46 9.20
CA ILE A 59 -20.86 -2.16 9.53
C ILE A 59 -19.32 -2.27 9.53
N ALA A 60 -18.78 -3.30 10.19
CA ALA A 60 -17.36 -3.57 10.25
C ALA A 60 -16.80 -3.90 8.86
N HIS A 61 -17.52 -4.67 8.05
CA HIS A 61 -17.14 -4.96 6.67
C HIS A 61 -16.97 -3.68 5.84
N VAL A 62 -17.90 -2.72 5.96
CA VAL A 62 -17.80 -1.43 5.26
C VAL A 62 -16.58 -0.64 5.75
N GLU A 63 -16.33 -0.59 7.06
CA GLU A 63 -15.20 0.12 7.67
C GLU A 63 -13.85 -0.51 7.26
N GLU A 64 -13.73 -1.84 7.35
CA GLU A 64 -12.55 -2.62 6.96
C GLU A 64 -12.26 -2.51 5.46
N SER A 65 -13.31 -2.60 4.62
CA SER A 65 -13.19 -2.47 3.17
C SER A 65 -12.72 -1.07 2.74
N TRP A 66 -13.18 -0.02 3.43
CA TRP A 66 -12.75 1.35 3.15
C TRP A 66 -11.24 1.56 3.38
N GLN A 67 -10.63 0.88 4.35
CA GLN A 67 -9.20 1.08 4.69
C GLN A 67 -8.28 0.86 3.48
N MET A 68 -8.61 -0.08 2.60
CA MET A 68 -7.83 -0.36 1.39
C MET A 68 -7.96 0.78 0.37
N ALA A 69 -9.17 1.29 0.16
CA ALA A 69 -9.41 2.47 -0.68
C ALA A 69 -8.78 3.74 -0.10
N GLU A 70 -8.79 3.87 1.23
CA GLU A 70 -8.29 5.04 1.95
C GLU A 70 -6.79 5.26 1.70
N PHE A 71 -6.01 4.19 1.59
CA PHE A 71 -4.59 4.28 1.27
C PHE A 71 -4.33 5.03 -0.04
N TYR A 72 -5.04 4.67 -1.11
CA TYR A 72 -4.91 5.34 -2.41
C TYR A 72 -5.58 6.72 -2.40
N ASN A 73 -6.68 6.88 -1.65
CA ASN A 73 -7.39 8.15 -1.55
C ASN A 73 -6.53 9.21 -0.86
N ASN A 74 -5.79 8.82 0.17
CA ASN A 74 -4.82 9.68 0.85
C ASN A 74 -3.67 10.12 -0.08
N LYS A 75 -3.27 9.27 -1.04
CA LYS A 75 -2.28 9.69 -2.05
C LYS A 75 -2.82 10.79 -2.94
N VAL A 76 -4.09 10.71 -3.35
CA VAL A 76 -4.75 11.80 -4.10
C VAL A 76 -4.73 13.09 -3.27
N LEU A 77 -5.13 13.02 -2.00
CA LEU A 77 -5.11 14.19 -1.11
C LEU A 77 -3.71 14.80 -0.99
N VAL A 78 -2.68 13.97 -0.79
CA VAL A 78 -1.29 14.45 -0.65
C VAL A 78 -0.77 15.05 -1.95
N GLU A 79 -1.07 14.43 -3.08
CA GLU A 79 -0.59 14.85 -4.39
C GLU A 79 -1.22 16.16 -4.84
N TYR A 80 -2.52 16.35 -4.57
CA TYR A 80 -3.31 17.46 -5.12
C TYR A 80 -3.61 18.60 -4.14
N ARG A 81 -3.32 18.45 -2.83
CA ARG A 81 -3.61 19.47 -1.79
C ARG A 81 -3.18 20.91 -2.11
N ASN A 82 -2.14 21.09 -2.92
CA ASN A 82 -1.61 22.40 -3.30
C ASN A 82 -1.57 22.60 -4.83
N LYS A 83 -2.16 21.68 -5.61
CA LYS A 83 -2.12 21.72 -7.07
C LYS A 83 -3.47 22.07 -7.64
N ASP A 84 -4.48 21.27 -7.29
CA ASP A 84 -5.82 21.39 -7.83
C ASP A 84 -6.83 20.86 -6.83
N GLN A 85 -7.75 21.74 -6.46
CA GLN A 85 -8.73 21.51 -5.42
C GLN A 85 -9.81 20.49 -5.85
N ILE A 86 -10.07 20.33 -7.15
CA ILE A 86 -11.13 19.43 -7.63
C ILE A 86 -10.86 17.96 -7.25
N HIS A 87 -9.59 17.56 -7.28
CA HIS A 87 -9.15 16.21 -6.91
C HIS A 87 -9.25 15.99 -5.39
N VAL A 88 -8.99 17.04 -4.61
CA VAL A 88 -9.14 17.02 -3.15
C VAL A 88 -10.60 16.89 -2.76
N GLU A 89 -11.49 17.63 -3.42
CA GLU A 89 -12.93 17.56 -3.22
C GLU A 89 -13.48 16.19 -3.62
N TRP A 90 -13.05 15.64 -4.76
CA TRP A 90 -13.39 14.29 -5.19
C TRP A 90 -12.99 13.24 -4.14
N ALA A 91 -11.77 13.31 -3.63
CA ALA A 91 -11.26 12.35 -2.64
C ALA A 91 -12.02 12.43 -1.30
N LYS A 92 -12.42 13.64 -0.89
CA LYS A 92 -13.27 13.84 0.30
C LYS A 92 -14.68 13.30 0.07
N ALA A 93 -15.29 13.62 -1.06
CA ALA A 93 -16.63 13.14 -1.40
C ALA A 93 -16.69 11.61 -1.50
N LEU A 94 -15.66 10.97 -2.07
CA LEU A 94 -15.55 9.52 -2.10
C LEU A 94 -15.48 8.94 -0.68
N LYS A 95 -14.69 9.56 0.22
CA LYS A 95 -14.62 9.14 1.62
C LYS A 95 -15.98 9.28 2.32
N GLU A 96 -16.61 10.44 2.19
CA GLU A 96 -17.91 10.72 2.81
C GLU A 96 -19.01 9.78 2.36
N LEU A 97 -18.97 9.32 1.10
CA LEU A 97 -19.91 8.34 0.55
C LEU A 97 -19.89 7.02 1.34
N TYR A 98 -18.71 6.56 1.75
CA TYR A 98 -18.58 5.30 2.50
C TYR A 98 -18.62 5.53 4.01
N LEU A 99 -17.86 6.51 4.49
CA LEU A 99 -17.72 6.89 5.90
C LEU A 99 -17.94 8.42 6.05
N PRO A 100 -19.10 8.87 6.54
CA PRO A 100 -20.13 8.08 7.23
C PRO A 100 -21.21 7.44 6.33
N GLY A 101 -21.38 7.84 5.06
CA GLY A 101 -22.59 7.58 4.28
C GLY A 101 -23.13 6.13 4.29
N LEU A 102 -22.41 5.21 3.65
CA LEU A 102 -22.81 3.80 3.59
C LEU A 102 -22.83 3.15 4.97
N ARG A 103 -21.83 3.43 5.80
CA ARG A 103 -21.71 2.86 7.15
C ARG A 103 -22.92 3.20 8.02
N ASP A 104 -23.35 4.45 8.02
CA ASP A 104 -24.49 4.90 8.82
C ASP A 104 -25.81 4.42 8.24
N TYR A 105 -25.93 4.29 6.91
CA TYR A 105 -27.06 3.61 6.28
C TYR A 105 -27.18 2.16 6.75
N VAL A 106 -26.09 1.39 6.69
CA VAL A 106 -26.06 -0.01 7.14
C VAL A 106 -26.37 -0.10 8.63
N LYS A 107 -25.80 0.79 9.45
CA LYS A 107 -26.08 0.84 10.88
C LYS A 107 -27.55 1.10 11.20
N SER A 108 -28.19 2.00 10.46
CA SER A 108 -29.57 2.43 10.72
C SER A 108 -30.61 1.43 10.19
N HIS A 109 -30.34 0.80 9.05
CA HIS A 109 -31.32 -0.05 8.36
C HIS A 109 -31.03 -1.55 8.46
N TYR A 110 -29.76 -1.95 8.62
CA TYR A 110 -29.31 -3.34 8.63
C TYR A 110 -28.26 -3.62 9.73
N PRO A 111 -28.51 -3.26 11.01
CA PRO A 111 -27.52 -3.39 12.09
C PRO A 111 -27.07 -4.84 12.34
N LEU A 112 -27.93 -5.82 12.02
CA LEU A 112 -27.64 -7.26 12.11
C LEU A 112 -27.50 -7.91 10.72
N GLY A 113 -27.40 -7.09 9.67
CA GLY A 113 -27.33 -7.51 8.28
C GLY A 113 -28.67 -7.75 7.60
N PRO A 114 -28.63 -8.07 6.30
CA PRO A 114 -29.83 -8.35 5.52
C PRO A 114 -30.56 -9.59 6.02
N VAL A 115 -31.89 -9.52 6.06
CA VAL A 115 -32.73 -10.67 6.35
C VAL A 115 -33.08 -11.36 5.04
N TRP A 116 -32.64 -12.61 4.88
CA TRP A 116 -32.90 -13.42 3.70
C TRP A 116 -34.11 -14.34 3.93
N SER A 117 -35.10 -14.31 3.04
CA SER A 117 -36.26 -15.21 3.15
C SER A 117 -35.90 -16.64 2.76
N ALA A 118 -36.20 -17.61 3.64
CA ALA A 118 -36.01 -19.04 3.36
C ALA A 118 -36.99 -19.58 2.28
N SER A 119 -38.14 -18.94 2.13
CA SER A 119 -39.11 -19.22 1.06
C SER A 119 -38.64 -18.52 -0.21
N GLY A 120 -38.10 -19.26 -1.17
CA GLY A 120 -37.54 -18.75 -2.44
C GLY A 120 -38.56 -18.10 -3.39
N LYS A 121 -39.29 -17.08 -2.94
CA LYS A 121 -40.00 -16.17 -3.85
C LYS A 121 -38.93 -15.45 -4.67
N LYS A 122 -38.99 -15.60 -6.00
CA LYS A 122 -38.12 -14.85 -6.93
C LYS A 122 -38.17 -13.37 -6.54
N ALA A 123 -37.01 -12.74 -6.36
CA ALA A 123 -36.91 -11.32 -6.16
C ALA A 123 -37.65 -10.61 -7.31
N SER A 124 -38.75 -9.94 -7.01
CA SER A 124 -39.40 -9.06 -8.00
C SER A 124 -38.37 -8.00 -8.36
N SER A 125 -38.12 -7.82 -9.66
CA SER A 125 -37.31 -6.71 -10.16
C SER A 125 -37.77 -5.42 -9.49
N ALA A 126 -36.83 -4.67 -8.90
CA ALA A 126 -37.14 -3.37 -8.32
C ALA A 126 -37.88 -2.51 -9.36
N PRO A 127 -38.93 -1.77 -8.98
CA PRO A 127 -39.58 -0.84 -9.89
C PRO A 127 -38.53 0.13 -10.45
N PRO A 128 -38.64 0.55 -11.72
CA PRO A 128 -37.69 1.47 -12.32
C PRO A 128 -37.55 2.71 -11.45
N LYS A 129 -36.30 3.12 -11.20
CA LYS A 129 -35.94 4.28 -10.39
C LYS A 129 -36.79 5.49 -10.77
N ALA A 130 -37.36 6.17 -9.78
CA ALA A 130 -37.78 7.56 -9.93
C ALA A 130 -36.59 8.39 -10.49
N PRO A 131 -36.85 9.45 -11.28
CA PRO A 131 -35.77 10.26 -11.85
C PRO A 131 -34.81 10.69 -10.74
N PRO A 132 -33.48 10.65 -10.96
CA PRO A 132 -32.54 11.13 -9.96
C PRO A 132 -32.89 12.58 -9.60
N PRO A 133 -32.76 13.00 -8.31
CA PRO A 133 -32.68 14.42 -8.01
C PRO A 133 -31.55 14.98 -8.88
N GLY A 134 -31.85 16.03 -9.65
CA GLY A 134 -30.89 16.61 -10.58
C GLY A 134 -29.55 16.81 -9.90
N ALA A 135 -28.48 16.29 -10.52
CA ALA A 135 -27.13 16.58 -10.07
C ALA A 135 -26.95 18.10 -9.95
N PRO A 136 -26.25 18.62 -8.93
CA PRO A 136 -25.86 20.02 -8.91
C PRO A 136 -25.19 20.34 -10.25
N ALA A 137 -25.63 21.41 -10.90
CA ALA A 137 -25.07 21.82 -12.18
C ALA A 137 -23.54 21.94 -12.07
N PRO A 138 -22.77 21.46 -13.06
CA PRO A 138 -21.33 21.66 -13.07
C PRO A 138 -21.04 23.17 -12.97
N PRO A 139 -20.03 23.59 -12.18
CA PRO A 139 -19.67 25.00 -12.08
C PRO A 139 -19.35 25.54 -13.48
N PRO A 140 -19.86 26.74 -13.83
CA PRO A 140 -19.67 27.30 -15.16
C PRO A 140 -18.16 27.51 -15.44
N PRO A 141 -17.70 27.25 -16.67
CA PRO A 141 -16.33 27.56 -17.05
C PRO A 141 -16.07 29.07 -16.91
N PRO A 142 -14.86 29.49 -16.53
CA PRO A 142 -14.51 30.90 -16.41
C PRO A 142 -14.73 31.60 -17.76
N PRO A 143 -15.30 32.81 -17.77
CA PRO A 143 -15.59 33.52 -19.01
C PRO A 143 -14.31 33.81 -19.78
N ALA A 144 -14.23 33.32 -21.02
CA ALA A 144 -13.21 33.72 -21.97
C ALA A 144 -13.44 35.20 -22.32
N SER A 145 -12.44 36.02 -22.01
CA SER A 145 -12.37 37.42 -22.39
C SER A 145 -12.57 37.58 -23.90
N LEU A 146 -13.65 38.27 -24.25
CA LEU A 146 -13.77 39.30 -25.29
C LEU A 146 -12.72 39.24 -26.41
N PHE A 147 -13.13 38.77 -27.59
CA PHE A 147 -13.00 39.51 -28.86
C PHE A 147 -13.91 38.87 -29.93
N SER A 148 -14.93 39.62 -30.35
CA SER A 148 -15.71 39.46 -31.59
C SER A 148 -14.77 39.51 -32.82
N SER A 149 -15.05 39.02 -34.03
CA SER A 149 -16.32 38.95 -34.81
C SER A 149 -16.07 38.13 -36.12
N GLU A 150 -17.09 37.38 -36.55
CA GLU A 150 -17.59 37.08 -37.93
C GLU A 150 -16.68 36.85 -39.19
N PRO A 151 -17.23 36.25 -40.29
CA PRO A 151 -16.53 35.29 -41.13
C PRO A 151 -16.26 35.77 -42.57
N SER A 152 -15.28 35.14 -43.23
CA SER A 152 -15.22 35.07 -44.70
C SER A 152 -14.23 33.99 -45.17
N GLN A 153 -14.73 33.04 -45.96
CA GLN A 153 -13.98 32.22 -46.92
C GLN A 153 -13.80 33.02 -48.24
N PRO A 154 -13.09 32.53 -49.29
CA PRO A 154 -11.96 31.58 -49.36
C PRO A 154 -10.85 32.07 -50.34
N SER A 155 -9.61 31.55 -50.27
CA SER A 155 -8.76 31.32 -51.47
C SER A 155 -7.40 30.66 -51.19
N SER A 156 -7.22 29.51 -51.85
CA SER A 156 -6.02 29.00 -52.55
C SER A 156 -4.65 28.79 -51.87
N SER A 157 -4.17 27.55 -52.08
CA SER A 157 -2.82 27.15 -52.54
C SER A 157 -1.85 26.47 -51.55
N ASN A 158 -1.75 25.15 -51.76
CA ASN A 158 -0.63 24.23 -51.60
C ASN A 158 -0.17 23.70 -50.22
N PRO A 159 0.27 22.42 -50.20
CA PRO A 159 0.45 21.62 -48.99
C PRO A 159 1.89 21.70 -48.46
N LYS A 160 2.06 21.78 -47.13
CA LYS A 160 3.39 21.61 -46.50
C LYS A 160 3.31 20.68 -45.29
N GLN A 161 3.39 19.39 -45.61
CA GLN A 161 4.47 18.49 -45.22
C GLN A 161 5.15 18.79 -43.87
N GLY A 162 4.83 17.96 -42.88
CA GLY A 162 5.53 17.90 -41.61
C GLY A 162 6.84 17.12 -41.68
N MET A 163 7.65 17.34 -40.64
CA MET A 163 8.57 16.38 -40.00
C MET A 163 9.72 15.77 -40.81
N SER A 164 9.90 16.11 -42.09
CA SER A 164 11.06 15.64 -42.90
C SER A 164 12.13 16.71 -43.17
N ALA A 165 11.90 17.97 -42.79
CA ALA A 165 12.91 19.05 -42.91
C ALA A 165 13.91 19.10 -41.73
N VAL A 166 13.54 18.56 -40.56
CA VAL A 166 14.38 18.64 -39.34
C VAL A 166 15.49 17.59 -39.34
N PHE A 167 15.33 16.49 -40.10
CA PHE A 167 16.33 15.42 -40.18
C PHE A 167 17.40 15.64 -41.26
N GLN A 168 17.20 16.55 -42.20
CA GLN A 168 18.24 16.94 -43.18
C GLN A 168 19.18 18.03 -42.66
N GLU A 169 18.78 18.80 -41.66
CA GLU A 169 19.63 19.86 -41.06
C GLU A 169 20.61 19.32 -40.00
N ILE A 170 20.45 18.06 -39.59
CA ILE A 170 21.31 17.40 -38.59
C ILE A 170 22.46 16.60 -39.24
N SER A 171 22.39 16.30 -40.54
CA SER A 171 23.43 15.51 -41.24
C SER A 171 24.48 16.35 -41.96
N SER A 172 24.53 17.66 -41.75
CA SER A 172 25.57 18.54 -42.29
C SER A 172 26.36 19.15 -41.12
N GLY A 173 27.49 18.51 -40.81
CA GLY A 173 28.27 18.81 -39.62
C GLY A 173 28.79 20.24 -39.57
N ASN A 174 28.60 20.91 -38.43
CA ASN A 174 29.64 21.62 -37.68
C ASN A 174 29.12 22.16 -36.32
N VAL A 175 28.65 21.29 -35.41
CA VAL A 175 28.17 21.73 -34.09
C VAL A 175 29.32 21.75 -33.08
N SER A 176 30.15 22.79 -33.10
CA SER A 176 31.15 22.99 -32.03
C SER A 176 31.47 24.45 -31.66
N VAL A 177 30.75 25.44 -32.20
CA VAL A 177 31.09 26.87 -31.98
C VAL A 177 30.36 27.51 -30.78
N GLY A 178 29.42 26.80 -30.13
CA GLY A 178 28.58 27.36 -29.05
C GLY A 178 28.90 26.95 -27.61
N LEU A 179 29.80 25.99 -27.36
CA LEU A 179 30.12 25.55 -26.00
C LEU A 179 31.32 26.31 -25.44
N LYS A 180 31.15 26.99 -24.30
CA LYS A 180 32.27 27.54 -23.51
C LYS A 180 33.27 26.42 -23.20
N LYS A 181 34.50 26.57 -23.67
CA LYS A 181 35.61 25.63 -23.40
C LYS A 181 35.95 25.66 -21.91
N VAL A 182 35.97 24.48 -21.29
CA VAL A 182 36.43 24.25 -19.93
C VAL A 182 37.96 24.27 -19.93
N THR A 183 38.57 25.28 -19.30
CA THR A 183 40.02 25.39 -19.13
C THR A 183 40.54 24.40 -18.07
N ALA A 184 41.82 24.04 -18.14
CA ALA A 184 42.41 22.92 -17.38
C ALA A 184 42.33 23.07 -15.85
N ASP A 185 42.17 24.30 -15.39
CA ASP A 185 41.91 24.78 -14.02
C ASP A 185 40.51 24.42 -13.47
N MET A 186 39.55 24.06 -14.34
CA MET A 186 38.22 23.59 -13.94
C MET A 186 38.12 22.07 -13.75
N LYS A 187 39.22 21.33 -13.93
CA LYS A 187 39.28 19.88 -13.63
C LYS A 187 39.63 19.67 -12.16
N THR A 188 38.86 18.84 -11.46
CA THR A 188 38.99 18.52 -10.02
C THR A 188 40.34 17.92 -9.60
N LYS A 189 41.22 17.56 -10.54
CA LYS A 189 42.57 17.02 -10.27
C LYS A 189 43.68 18.09 -10.12
N ASN A 190 43.43 19.36 -10.47
CA ASN A 190 44.46 20.42 -10.49
C ASN A 190 44.16 21.61 -9.56
N ARG A 191 43.50 21.38 -8.42
CA ARG A 191 43.42 22.38 -7.34
C ARG A 191 44.62 22.23 -6.41
N THR A 192 45.60 23.13 -6.52
CA THR A 192 46.80 23.19 -5.67
C THR A 192 46.61 23.95 -4.34
N ASP A 193 45.43 24.53 -4.08
CA ASP A 193 45.12 25.23 -2.82
C ASP A 193 44.25 24.41 -1.85
N ARG A 194 44.80 23.30 -1.38
CA ARG A 194 44.38 22.70 -0.10
C ARG A 194 45.58 22.02 0.55
N THR A 195 46.42 22.84 1.17
CA THR A 195 47.42 22.41 2.13
C THR A 195 46.70 21.78 3.34
N GLY A 196 47.17 20.60 3.73
CA GLY A 196 46.56 19.80 4.79
C GLY A 196 46.95 20.27 6.18
N VAL A 197 46.04 20.08 7.12
CA VAL A 197 46.35 19.78 8.53
C VAL A 197 45.35 18.73 9.00
N VAL A 198 45.86 17.52 9.24
CA VAL A 198 45.16 16.46 9.99
C VAL A 198 45.28 16.83 11.46
N SER A 199 44.16 17.13 12.11
CA SER A 199 44.08 17.16 13.57
C SER A 199 43.36 15.88 14.02
N ALA A 200 44.14 14.96 14.57
CA ALA A 200 43.64 13.83 15.33
C ALA A 200 43.25 14.33 16.72
N SER A 201 41.95 14.31 17.06
CA SER A 201 41.51 14.29 18.46
C SER A 201 40.06 13.85 18.59
N GLY A 202 39.80 13.01 19.60
CA GLY A 202 38.57 13.09 20.37
C GLY A 202 37.34 12.38 19.82
N LYS A 203 37.17 11.14 20.24
CA LYS A 203 35.92 10.38 20.23
C LYS A 203 34.89 11.07 21.12
N GLU A 204 33.90 11.75 20.55
CA GLU A 204 32.65 12.07 21.25
C GLU A 204 31.44 11.72 20.36
N THR A 205 30.57 10.92 20.96
CA THR A 205 29.30 10.41 20.44
C THR A 205 28.32 11.54 20.15
N HIS A 206 28.18 11.91 18.88
CA HIS A 206 27.00 12.66 18.44
C HIS A 206 25.81 11.72 18.33
N SER A 207 24.87 11.86 19.27
CA SER A 207 23.52 11.29 19.19
C SER A 207 22.77 11.96 18.04
N SER A 208 22.88 11.42 16.83
CA SER A 208 21.97 11.78 15.75
C SER A 208 20.62 11.10 16.00
N SER A 209 19.68 11.83 16.59
CA SER A 209 18.27 11.42 16.60
C SER A 209 17.79 11.26 15.14
N PRO A 210 17.31 10.08 14.72
CA PRO A 210 16.92 9.86 13.33
C PRO A 210 15.66 10.67 13.03
N SER A 211 15.68 11.36 11.89
CA SER A 211 14.56 12.14 11.39
C SER A 211 13.37 11.22 11.10
N PHE A 212 12.26 11.49 11.79
CA PHE A 212 11.02 10.75 11.62
C PHE A 212 10.43 11.02 10.23
N SER A 213 10.58 10.06 9.31
CA SER A 213 9.69 9.96 8.16
C SER A 213 8.28 9.71 8.69
N LYS A 214 7.29 10.52 8.29
CA LYS A 214 5.86 10.42 8.66
C LYS A 214 5.34 8.97 8.53
N ALA A 215 5.44 8.20 9.60
CA ALA A 215 4.71 6.96 9.79
C ALA A 215 3.42 7.30 10.55
N GLY A 216 2.38 6.45 10.44
CA GLY A 216 1.18 6.61 11.26
C GLY A 216 1.50 6.54 12.76
N PRO A 217 0.54 6.83 13.65
CA PRO A 217 0.80 6.71 15.08
C PRO A 217 1.30 5.28 15.41
N PRO A 218 2.30 5.14 16.30
CA PRO A 218 2.79 3.82 16.71
C PRO A 218 1.65 3.05 17.38
N LYS A 219 1.43 1.83 16.93
CA LYS A 219 0.35 0.97 17.38
C LYS A 219 0.92 -0.33 17.93
N LEU A 220 0.46 -0.74 19.10
CA LEU A 220 0.71 -2.05 19.68
C LEU A 220 -0.53 -2.38 20.51
N GLU A 221 -1.50 -3.03 19.89
CA GLU A 221 -2.73 -3.43 20.56
C GLU A 221 -3.30 -4.71 19.94
N LEU A 222 -4.06 -5.44 20.75
CA LEU A 222 -4.85 -6.57 20.32
C LEU A 222 -6.17 -6.06 19.73
N GLN A 223 -6.26 -6.04 18.40
CA GLN A 223 -7.48 -5.70 17.69
C GLN A 223 -8.48 -6.85 17.75
N MET A 224 -9.71 -6.53 18.14
CA MET A 224 -10.87 -7.44 18.14
C MET A 224 -10.62 -8.77 18.89
N GLY A 225 -9.69 -8.79 19.85
CA GLY A 225 -9.33 -9.98 20.62
C GLY A 225 -8.59 -11.07 19.84
N ARG A 226 -8.20 -10.83 18.58
CA ARG A 226 -7.67 -11.88 17.69
C ARG A 226 -6.40 -11.50 16.93
N LYS A 227 -6.19 -10.22 16.62
CA LYS A 227 -5.06 -9.77 15.82
C LYS A 227 -4.22 -8.75 16.57
N TRP A 228 -2.99 -9.11 16.90
CA TRP A 228 -2.00 -8.15 17.39
C TRP A 228 -1.54 -7.26 16.24
N ALA A 229 -1.80 -5.97 16.33
CA ALA A 229 -1.36 -4.98 15.36
C ALA A 229 -0.17 -4.20 15.93
N VAL A 230 1.01 -4.47 15.38
CA VAL A 230 2.26 -3.77 15.72
C VAL A 230 2.65 -2.90 14.54
N GLU A 231 2.28 -1.63 14.58
CA GLU A 231 2.42 -0.74 13.42
C GLU A 231 3.26 0.48 13.74
N ASN A 232 4.01 0.96 12.74
CA ASN A 232 4.72 2.23 12.77
C ASN A 232 5.67 2.40 13.98
N GLN A 233 6.20 1.31 14.52
CA GLN A 233 7.19 1.37 15.60
C GLN A 233 8.56 1.77 15.02
N ILE A 234 9.16 2.83 15.56
CA ILE A 234 10.44 3.36 15.07
C ILE A 234 11.42 3.47 16.23
N GLY A 235 12.58 2.82 16.13
CA GLY A 235 13.65 2.89 17.13
C GLY A 235 13.36 2.15 18.44
N ARG A 236 12.33 1.30 18.51
CA ARG A 236 11.92 0.61 19.74
C ARG A 236 12.45 -0.80 19.79
N LYS A 237 13.41 -1.07 20.69
CA LYS A 237 14.09 -2.37 20.81
C LYS A 237 13.55 -3.27 21.93
N ASN A 238 12.54 -2.80 22.65
CA ASN A 238 11.98 -3.44 23.83
C ASN A 238 10.48 -3.72 23.68
N LEU A 239 10.01 -3.97 22.45
CA LEU A 239 8.61 -4.35 22.22
C LEU A 239 8.42 -5.80 22.63
N VAL A 240 7.41 -6.06 23.47
CA VAL A 240 7.10 -7.40 23.96
C VAL A 240 5.60 -7.65 23.85
N ILE A 241 5.23 -8.83 23.37
CA ILE A 241 3.88 -9.39 23.47
C ILE A 241 3.99 -10.59 24.40
N ASP A 242 3.46 -10.43 25.61
CA ASP A 242 3.44 -11.43 26.69
C ASP A 242 2.14 -12.25 26.65
N ASP A 243 1.00 -11.61 26.42
CA ASP A 243 -0.31 -12.26 26.29
C ASP A 243 -0.54 -12.84 24.88
N CYS A 244 -0.02 -14.06 24.67
CA CYS A 244 -0.13 -14.77 23.40
C CYS A 244 -1.12 -15.95 23.50
N ASP A 245 -2.10 -15.99 22.58
CA ASP A 245 -2.97 -17.15 22.37
C ASP A 245 -2.69 -17.81 21.01
N ALA A 246 -2.71 -19.15 20.96
CA ALA A 246 -2.48 -19.93 19.74
C ALA A 246 -3.52 -19.67 18.63
N LYS A 247 -4.64 -19.00 18.93
CA LYS A 247 -5.67 -18.56 17.98
C LYS A 247 -5.42 -17.15 17.43
N GLN A 248 -4.53 -16.39 18.05
CA GLN A 248 -4.22 -15.01 17.68
C GLN A 248 -3.16 -14.96 16.58
N SER A 249 -3.19 -13.88 15.79
CA SER A 249 -2.20 -13.61 14.75
C SER A 249 -1.49 -12.29 15.01
N VAL A 250 -0.20 -12.23 14.71
CA VAL A 250 0.63 -11.02 14.87
C VAL A 250 0.91 -10.41 13.51
N TYR A 251 0.53 -9.15 13.33
CA TYR A 251 0.75 -8.40 12.11
C TYR A 251 1.62 -7.18 12.40
N ILE A 252 2.80 -7.17 11.80
CA ILE A 252 3.85 -6.18 12.04
C ILE A 252 4.01 -5.36 10.78
N TYR A 253 3.67 -4.07 10.83
CA TYR A 253 3.57 -3.23 9.65
C TYR A 253 4.37 -1.94 9.78
N GLY A 254 5.19 -1.63 8.77
CA GLY A 254 5.84 -0.31 8.67
C GLY A 254 6.80 0.01 9.81
N CYS A 255 7.30 -1.00 10.54
CA CYS A 255 8.22 -0.82 11.65
C CYS A 255 9.66 -0.61 11.14
N LYS A 256 10.42 0.25 11.82
CA LYS A 256 11.80 0.59 11.46
C LYS A 256 12.74 0.56 12.66
N ASP A 257 13.93 -0.01 12.50
CA ASP A 257 14.98 -0.06 13.54
C ASP A 257 14.44 -0.49 14.92
N SER A 258 13.64 -1.56 14.93
CA SER A 258 12.87 -1.99 16.10
C SER A 258 13.00 -3.49 16.32
N VAL A 259 12.79 -3.93 17.55
CA VAL A 259 12.86 -5.35 17.94
C VAL A 259 11.58 -5.71 18.70
N LEU A 260 10.93 -6.79 18.25
CA LEU A 260 9.73 -7.35 18.84
C LEU A 260 9.99 -8.76 19.36
N GLN A 261 9.61 -9.01 20.61
CA GLN A 261 9.63 -10.33 21.24
C GLN A 261 8.21 -10.83 21.46
N ILE A 262 7.90 -12.02 20.94
CA ILE A 262 6.62 -12.70 21.08
C ILE A 262 6.85 -13.90 22.01
N GLN A 263 6.47 -13.78 23.28
CA GLN A 263 6.86 -14.72 24.34
C GLN A 263 6.00 -15.98 24.44
N GLY A 264 5.15 -16.25 23.45
CA GLY A 264 4.27 -17.42 23.46
C GLY A 264 4.02 -18.01 22.07
N LYS A 265 2.99 -18.85 22.02
CA LYS A 265 2.55 -19.52 20.80
C LYS A 265 1.45 -18.71 20.12
N VAL A 266 1.61 -18.44 18.83
CA VAL A 266 0.62 -17.72 18.02
C VAL A 266 0.27 -18.50 16.76
N ASN A 267 -0.86 -18.19 16.14
CA ASN A 267 -1.30 -18.88 14.94
C ASN A 267 -0.42 -18.54 13.72
N ASN A 268 -0.24 -17.24 13.47
CA ASN A 268 0.47 -16.71 12.30
C ASN A 268 1.22 -15.44 12.67
N ILE A 269 2.38 -15.23 12.05
CA ILE A 269 3.17 -14.00 12.17
C ILE A 269 3.38 -13.46 10.76
N THR A 270 3.05 -12.19 10.53
CA THR A 270 3.27 -11.52 9.24
C THR A 270 4.04 -10.23 9.48
N ILE A 271 5.17 -10.09 8.79
CA ILE A 271 6.05 -8.92 8.81
C ILE A 271 5.95 -8.24 7.44
N ASP A 272 5.36 -7.05 7.37
CA ASP A 272 5.12 -6.33 6.12
C ASP A 272 5.70 -4.91 6.15
N LYS A 273 6.37 -4.52 5.05
CA LYS A 273 6.97 -3.18 4.86
C LYS A 273 7.87 -2.72 6.01
N CYS A 274 8.58 -3.64 6.65
CA CYS A 274 9.49 -3.33 7.74
C CYS A 274 10.93 -3.12 7.27
N THR A 275 11.71 -2.31 7.98
CA THR A 275 13.12 -2.04 7.66
C THR A 275 14.00 -2.12 8.90
N LYS A 276 15.07 -2.91 8.91
CA LYS A 276 15.89 -3.11 10.13
C LYS A 276 15.05 -3.58 11.32
N MET A 277 14.23 -4.61 11.10
CA MET A 277 13.33 -5.15 12.12
C MET A 277 13.88 -6.47 12.65
N GLY A 278 13.97 -6.61 13.96
CA GLY A 278 14.22 -7.88 14.63
C GLY A 278 12.92 -8.46 15.17
N VAL A 279 12.63 -9.73 14.88
CA VAL A 279 11.47 -10.45 15.43
C VAL A 279 11.95 -11.74 16.05
N VAL A 280 11.71 -11.89 17.35
CA VAL A 280 11.98 -13.12 18.11
C VAL A 280 10.64 -13.70 18.53
N PHE A 281 10.38 -14.96 18.17
CA PHE A 281 9.15 -15.64 18.56
C PHE A 281 9.43 -17.05 19.05
N LYS A 282 8.53 -17.57 19.90
CA LYS A 282 8.64 -18.92 20.42
C LYS A 282 8.08 -19.95 19.45
N ASP A 283 6.75 -20.02 19.31
CA ASP A 283 6.10 -21.01 18.47
C ASP A 283 5.10 -20.37 17.52
N VAL A 284 5.05 -20.87 16.28
CA VAL A 284 4.00 -20.52 15.32
C VAL A 284 3.27 -21.78 14.85
N VAL A 285 1.94 -21.75 14.82
CA VAL A 285 1.12 -22.90 14.45
C VAL A 285 1.06 -23.10 12.95
N ALA A 286 0.88 -22.02 12.19
CA ALA A 286 0.73 -22.04 10.74
C ALA A 286 2.02 -21.62 10.04
N ALA A 287 2.29 -20.31 9.96
CA ALA A 287 3.43 -19.79 9.23
C ALA A 287 3.97 -18.46 9.80
N CYS A 288 5.24 -18.20 9.50
CA CYS A 288 5.86 -16.89 9.63
C CYS A 288 6.13 -16.32 8.23
N GLU A 289 5.57 -15.17 7.92
CA GLU A 289 5.61 -14.56 6.59
C GLU A 289 6.38 -13.23 6.65
N VAL A 290 7.35 -13.06 5.76
CA VAL A 290 8.15 -11.85 5.63
C VAL A 290 7.91 -11.28 4.23
N VAL A 291 7.28 -10.11 4.16
CA VAL A 291 6.80 -9.54 2.89
C VAL A 291 7.24 -8.08 2.76
N ASN A 292 7.71 -7.67 1.59
CA ASN A 292 8.09 -6.27 1.29
C ASN A 292 9.10 -5.66 2.28
N CYS A 293 10.00 -6.45 2.84
CA CYS A 293 10.88 -6.02 3.93
C CYS A 293 12.32 -5.70 3.46
N ASN A 294 13.07 -4.98 4.29
CA ASN A 294 14.49 -4.72 4.03
C ASN A 294 15.35 -4.84 5.31
N GLY A 295 16.34 -5.74 5.32
CA GLY A 295 17.22 -5.96 6.46
C GLY A 295 16.45 -6.45 7.69
N VAL A 296 15.78 -7.59 7.61
CA VAL A 296 15.00 -8.16 8.71
C VAL A 296 15.71 -9.37 9.30
N GLU A 297 15.65 -9.49 10.61
CA GLU A 297 16.20 -10.62 11.37
C GLU A 297 15.04 -11.33 12.06
N VAL A 298 14.86 -12.62 11.80
CA VAL A 298 13.80 -13.43 12.37
C VAL A 298 14.43 -14.58 13.13
N GLN A 299 14.14 -14.68 14.43
CA GLN A 299 14.60 -15.75 15.28
C GLN A 299 13.44 -16.58 15.80
N CYS A 300 13.45 -17.86 15.44
CA CYS A 300 12.56 -18.88 15.97
C CYS A 300 13.23 -19.56 17.16
N GLN A 301 12.59 -19.55 18.34
CA GLN A 301 13.10 -20.24 19.53
C GLN A 301 12.47 -21.62 19.76
N GLY A 302 11.28 -21.86 19.23
CA GLY A 302 10.53 -23.11 19.30
C GLY A 302 10.24 -23.65 17.91
N SER A 303 8.99 -23.99 17.60
CA SER A 303 8.63 -24.60 16.32
C SER A 303 8.00 -23.62 15.31
N ALA A 304 8.35 -23.78 14.04
CA ALA A 304 7.76 -23.07 12.92
C ALA A 304 7.60 -23.99 11.70
N PRO A 305 6.40 -24.47 11.34
CA PRO A 305 6.24 -25.39 10.23
C PRO A 305 6.62 -24.79 8.87
N THR A 306 6.32 -23.51 8.67
CA THR A 306 6.54 -22.82 7.39
C THR A 306 7.03 -21.39 7.61
N ILE A 307 8.06 -21.00 6.86
CA ILE A 307 8.53 -19.63 6.77
C ILE A 307 8.48 -19.21 5.30
N SER A 308 7.82 -18.10 5.01
CA SER A 308 7.77 -17.54 3.66
C SER A 308 8.45 -16.17 3.61
N VAL A 309 9.22 -15.92 2.55
CA VAL A 309 9.91 -14.65 2.32
C VAL A 309 9.59 -14.16 0.92
N ASP A 310 8.77 -13.12 0.79
CA ASP A 310 8.37 -12.52 -0.47
C ASP A 310 8.81 -11.05 -0.59
N ASN A 311 9.26 -10.67 -1.78
CA ASN A 311 9.66 -9.31 -2.13
C ASN A 311 10.53 -8.60 -1.07
N THR A 312 11.49 -9.33 -0.47
CA THR A 312 12.29 -8.86 0.67
C THR A 312 13.79 -8.88 0.34
N SER A 313 14.51 -7.84 0.76
CA SER A 313 15.96 -7.74 0.54
C SER A 313 16.71 -7.71 1.87
N GLY A 314 17.57 -8.69 2.12
CA GLY A 314 18.29 -8.84 3.38
C GLY A 314 17.39 -9.43 4.45
N CYS A 315 17.42 -10.75 4.58
CA CYS A 315 16.65 -11.49 5.59
C CYS A 315 17.55 -12.52 6.26
N GLN A 316 17.69 -12.47 7.58
CA GLN A 316 18.42 -13.47 8.36
C GLN A 316 17.42 -14.29 9.17
N LEU A 317 17.36 -15.59 8.91
CA LEU A 317 16.47 -16.53 9.57
C LEU A 317 17.27 -17.40 10.53
N TYR A 318 17.07 -17.24 11.83
CA TYR A 318 17.70 -18.08 12.86
C TYR A 318 16.71 -19.15 13.31
N LEU A 319 17.04 -20.42 13.04
CA LEU A 319 16.18 -21.58 13.34
C LEU A 319 16.50 -22.22 14.69
N SER A 320 15.51 -22.70 15.43
CA SER A 320 15.80 -23.52 16.63
C SER A 320 16.11 -24.98 16.24
N LYS A 321 16.55 -25.78 17.22
CA LYS A 321 16.63 -27.25 17.06
C LYS A 321 15.26 -27.87 16.78
N ASP A 322 14.19 -27.25 17.24
CA ASP A 322 12.80 -27.70 17.10
C ASP A 322 12.14 -27.19 15.79
N SER A 323 12.84 -26.33 15.04
CA SER A 323 12.41 -25.81 13.73
C SER A 323 13.36 -26.23 12.60
N LEU A 324 14.05 -27.36 12.73
CA LEU A 324 14.88 -27.91 11.65
C LEU A 324 14.04 -28.48 10.49
N GLY A 325 12.80 -28.89 10.77
CA GLY A 325 11.84 -29.37 9.76
C GLY A 325 11.07 -28.26 9.04
N THR A 326 11.44 -26.99 9.23
CA THR A 326 10.74 -25.85 8.64
C THR A 326 10.85 -25.85 7.13
N SER A 327 9.71 -25.70 6.44
CA SER A 327 9.69 -25.42 5.01
C SER A 327 9.90 -23.92 4.76
N ILE A 328 10.95 -23.57 4.02
CA ILE A 328 11.26 -22.18 3.67
C ILE A 328 10.92 -21.94 2.20
N THR A 329 10.01 -21.01 1.93
CA THR A 329 9.65 -20.60 0.56
C THR A 329 10.08 -19.17 0.33
N THR A 330 10.75 -18.90 -0.80
CA THR A 330 11.24 -17.57 -1.13
C THR A 330 10.74 -17.14 -2.52
N ALA A 331 10.34 -15.88 -2.65
CA ALA A 331 9.88 -15.31 -3.92
C ALA A 331 10.36 -13.85 -4.03
N LYS A 332 10.88 -13.46 -5.21
CA LYS A 332 11.32 -12.08 -5.50
C LYS A 332 12.21 -11.45 -4.40
N SER A 333 13.02 -12.26 -3.74
CA SER A 333 13.78 -11.85 -2.56
C SER A 333 15.27 -12.07 -2.76
N SER A 334 16.09 -11.27 -2.08
CA SER A 334 17.56 -11.29 -2.19
C SER A 334 18.20 -11.28 -0.81
N GLU A 335 19.44 -11.80 -0.71
CA GLU A 335 20.23 -11.79 0.54
C GLU A 335 19.52 -12.49 1.71
N ILE A 336 18.93 -13.66 1.45
CA ILE A 336 18.33 -14.51 2.48
C ILE A 336 19.40 -15.46 3.01
N ASN A 337 19.69 -15.38 4.31
CA ASN A 337 20.59 -16.29 5.01
C ASN A 337 19.79 -17.10 6.03
N VAL A 338 20.01 -18.41 6.06
CA VAL A 338 19.36 -19.33 7.01
C VAL A 338 20.43 -19.86 7.96
N LEU A 339 20.32 -19.47 9.21
CA LEU A 339 21.24 -19.83 10.27
C LEU A 339 20.68 -21.02 11.04
N VAL A 340 21.44 -22.12 11.05
CA VAL A 340 21.10 -23.38 11.71
C VAL A 340 22.02 -23.58 12.92
N PRO A 341 21.51 -23.99 14.09
CA PRO A 341 22.31 -24.14 15.29
C PRO A 341 23.12 -25.45 15.22
N THR A 342 24.43 -25.38 15.42
CA THR A 342 25.35 -26.53 15.23
C THR A 342 25.82 -27.22 16.51
N GLY A 343 25.37 -26.79 17.69
CA GLY A 343 25.80 -27.40 18.95
C GLY A 343 24.93 -27.08 20.18
N PRO A 344 25.30 -27.58 21.37
CA PRO A 344 24.69 -27.18 22.65
C PRO A 344 24.97 -25.72 23.03
N ASP A 345 26.04 -25.12 22.51
CA ASP A 345 26.51 -23.77 22.88
C ASP A 345 26.00 -22.64 21.97
N GLY A 346 25.11 -22.94 21.02
CA GLY A 346 24.36 -21.91 20.27
C GLY A 346 25.11 -21.22 19.12
N ASP A 347 26.21 -21.79 18.65
CA ASP A 347 26.86 -21.35 17.41
C ASP A 347 25.97 -21.62 16.19
N TRP A 348 25.96 -20.66 15.26
CA TRP A 348 25.13 -20.66 14.06
C TRP A 348 25.98 -20.86 12.81
N VAL A 349 25.55 -21.74 11.91
CA VAL A 349 26.13 -21.89 10.58
C VAL A 349 25.12 -21.41 9.54
N SER A 350 25.60 -20.62 8.57
CA SER A 350 24.81 -20.04 7.48
C SER A 350 24.65 -20.97 6.29
#